data_AF-A0A0S2F595-F1
#
_entry.id   AF-A0A0S2F595-F1
#
_cell.length_a   1.000
_cell.length_b   1.000
_cell.length_c   1.000
_cell.angle_alpha   90.00
_cell.angle_beta   90.00
_cell.angle_gamma   90.00
#
_symmetry.space_group_name_H-M   'P 1'
#
loop_
_entity.id
_entity.type
_entity.pdbx_description
1 polymer ?
#
loop_
_entity_poly.entity_id
_entity_poly.type
_entity_poly.pdbx_seq_one_letter_code
_entity_poly.pdbx_strand_id
1 'polypeptide(L)'
;MTWYADEIVLRASDEALESVAASPWLAPFAYHIRSLAGHVWHRKELRHGLPDGGLLVIRPVCGKSSHWSDWHHTEVLDWAGLPCESAAEELLDTEVTQCLSEYLDEESVPPLQLRRAVATLAAGLRQPVFYYGCAMWGGDIEHEYSLVYGPEESIVLTNTIPHIVEPPVDALRAGLHSIGLELPTGYFAPHTRSFPWQAHKLRQ
;
A
#
# COMPACT_ATOMS: atom_id res chain seq x y z
N MET A 1 -5.47 -2.06 20.37
CA MET A 1 -4.41 -2.79 19.62
C MET A 1 -3.73 -1.77 18.73
N THR A 2 -2.40 -1.72 18.68
CA THR A 2 -1.69 -0.84 17.73
C THR A 2 -1.38 -1.63 16.47
N TRP A 3 -1.70 -1.06 15.31
CA TRP A 3 -1.47 -1.66 14.01
C TRP A 3 -1.16 -0.56 12.98
N TYR A 4 -0.29 -0.84 12.03
CA TYR A 4 0.13 0.13 11.02
C TYR A 4 0.62 -0.62 9.78
N ALA A 5 0.48 0.03 8.64
CA ALA A 5 0.94 -0.49 7.35
C ALA A 5 1.26 0.66 6.41
N ASP A 6 2.46 0.61 5.84
CA ASP A 6 2.96 1.52 4.83
C ASP A 6 3.54 0.68 3.69
N GLU A 7 2.76 0.51 2.64
CA GLU A 7 3.00 -0.52 1.63
C GLU A 7 2.73 0.00 0.22
N ILE A 8 3.60 -0.34 -0.72
CA ILE A 8 3.29 -0.22 -2.16
C ILE A 8 2.78 -1.59 -2.60
N VAL A 9 1.58 -1.61 -3.20
CA VAL A 9 0.87 -2.83 -3.56
C VAL A 9 0.48 -2.79 -5.03
N LEU A 10 0.74 -3.90 -5.72
CA LEU A 10 0.41 -4.07 -7.14
C LEU A 10 0.15 -5.54 -7.47
N ARG A 11 -0.42 -5.78 -8.65
CA ARG A 11 -0.54 -7.14 -9.20
C ARG A 11 0.85 -7.66 -9.58
N ALA A 12 1.10 -8.93 -9.28
CA ALA A 12 2.36 -9.58 -9.62
C ALA A 12 2.36 -10.13 -11.07
N SER A 13 2.29 -9.23 -12.06
CA SER A 13 2.57 -9.59 -13.45
C SER A 13 4.05 -9.93 -13.64
N ASP A 14 4.39 -10.66 -14.71
CA ASP A 14 5.79 -10.99 -15.01
C ASP A 14 6.65 -9.73 -15.16
N GLU A 15 6.14 -8.71 -15.88
CA GLU A 15 6.79 -7.40 -16.04
C GLU A 15 7.01 -6.69 -14.68
N ALA A 16 6.05 -6.77 -13.76
CA ALA A 16 6.20 -6.21 -12.42
C ALA A 16 7.27 -6.93 -11.60
N LEU A 17 7.25 -8.27 -11.64
CA LEU A 17 8.22 -9.09 -10.93
C LEU A 17 9.63 -8.82 -11.44
N GLU A 18 9.83 -8.78 -12.77
CA GLU A 18 11.11 -8.47 -13.40
C GLU A 18 11.59 -7.06 -13.04
N SER A 19 10.73 -6.05 -13.21
CA SER A 19 11.06 -4.65 -12.92
C SER A 19 11.43 -4.43 -11.45
N VAL A 20 10.65 -4.99 -10.53
CA VAL A 20 10.91 -4.86 -9.09
C VAL A 20 12.12 -5.67 -8.66
N ALA A 21 12.33 -6.88 -9.20
CA ALA A 21 13.52 -7.68 -8.91
C ALA A 21 14.82 -7.01 -9.40
N ALA A 22 14.77 -6.32 -10.54
CA ALA A 22 15.90 -5.57 -11.10
C ALA A 22 16.21 -4.27 -10.34
N SER A 23 15.24 -3.73 -9.58
CA SER A 23 15.42 -2.50 -8.83
C SER A 23 16.24 -2.74 -7.55
N PRO A 24 17.44 -2.13 -7.40
CA PRO A 24 18.23 -2.26 -6.18
C PRO A 24 17.55 -1.61 -4.97
N TRP A 25 16.56 -0.74 -5.20
CA TRP A 25 15.81 -0.04 -4.16
C TRP A 25 14.58 -0.81 -3.70
N LEU A 26 13.85 -1.44 -4.64
CA LEU A 26 12.58 -2.12 -4.32
C LEU A 26 12.80 -3.59 -3.96
N ALA A 27 13.69 -4.30 -4.66
CA ALA A 27 13.89 -5.74 -4.48
C ALA A 27 14.17 -6.14 -3.01
N PRO A 28 15.01 -5.42 -2.23
CA PRO A 28 15.27 -5.78 -0.85
C PRO A 28 14.04 -5.71 0.07
N PHE A 29 12.96 -5.06 -0.37
CA PHE A 29 11.72 -4.86 0.38
C PHE A 29 10.50 -5.54 -0.27
N ALA A 30 10.70 -6.27 -1.37
CA ALA A 30 9.63 -6.87 -2.15
C ALA A 30 9.24 -8.28 -1.67
N TYR A 31 7.95 -8.57 -1.72
CA TYR A 31 7.33 -9.84 -1.36
C TYR A 31 6.29 -10.25 -2.41
N HIS A 32 6.40 -11.48 -2.93
CA HIS A 32 5.48 -12.07 -3.89
C HIS A 32 4.54 -13.07 -3.21
N ILE A 33 3.30 -12.64 -3.00
CA ILE A 33 2.24 -13.48 -2.45
C ILE A 33 1.55 -14.20 -3.61
N ARG A 34 2.02 -15.40 -3.92
CA ARG A 34 1.47 -16.25 -5.00
C ARG A 34 0.13 -16.88 -4.67
N SER A 35 -0.09 -17.17 -3.39
CA SER A 35 -1.27 -17.90 -2.92
C SER A 35 -1.47 -17.69 -1.43
N LEU A 36 -2.73 -17.79 -1.00
CA LEU A 36 -3.13 -17.89 0.40
C LEU A 36 -3.43 -19.35 0.81
N ALA A 37 -3.00 -20.32 0.00
CA ALA A 37 -3.12 -21.74 0.33
C ALA A 37 -2.41 -22.03 1.66
N GLY A 38 -3.11 -22.69 2.58
CA GLY A 38 -2.62 -22.96 3.94
C GLY A 38 -2.89 -21.85 4.96
N HIS A 39 -3.42 -20.69 4.56
CA HIS A 39 -3.88 -19.67 5.51
C HIS A 39 -5.04 -20.20 6.36
N VAL A 40 -4.97 -19.99 7.68
CA VAL A 40 -5.97 -20.47 8.62
C VAL A 40 -7.09 -19.43 8.73
N TRP A 41 -8.19 -19.69 8.04
CA TRP A 41 -9.37 -18.81 8.06
C TRP A 41 -10.26 -19.11 9.27
N HIS A 42 -10.40 -18.14 10.17
CA HIS A 42 -11.24 -18.28 11.36
C HIS A 42 -12.75 -18.30 11.03
N ARG A 43 -13.17 -17.66 9.93
CA ARG A 43 -14.54 -17.71 9.42
C ARG A 43 -14.57 -17.78 7.89
N LYS A 44 -15.65 -18.31 7.30
CA LYS A 44 -15.73 -18.56 5.85
C LYS A 44 -15.91 -17.28 5.05
N GLU A 45 -16.67 -16.34 5.59
CA GLU A 45 -16.97 -15.03 5.02
C GLU A 45 -15.74 -14.12 4.87
N LEU A 46 -14.65 -14.42 5.60
CA LEU A 46 -13.39 -13.69 5.50
C LEU A 46 -12.54 -14.18 4.32
N ARG A 47 -12.85 -15.36 3.77
CA ARG A 47 -12.03 -16.00 2.73
C ARG A 47 -12.05 -15.17 1.46
N HIS A 48 -10.86 -14.81 0.99
CA HIS A 48 -10.66 -14.13 -0.27
C HIS A 48 -9.56 -14.81 -1.09
N GLY A 49 -9.58 -14.54 -2.40
CA GLY A 49 -8.54 -14.97 -3.32
C GLY A 49 -7.40 -13.96 -3.41
N LEU A 50 -6.61 -14.12 -4.46
CA LEU A 50 -5.66 -13.14 -4.96
C LEU A 50 -5.94 -12.96 -6.46
N PRO A 51 -5.55 -11.83 -7.07
CA PRO A 51 -5.64 -11.67 -8.52
C PRO A 51 -4.70 -12.65 -9.23
N ASP A 52 -4.87 -12.80 -10.55
CA ASP A 52 -3.98 -13.61 -11.38
C ASP A 52 -2.51 -13.17 -11.20
N GLY A 53 -1.61 -14.16 -11.06
CA GLY A 53 -0.19 -13.94 -10.74
C GLY A 53 0.09 -13.65 -9.25
N GLY A 54 -0.95 -13.33 -8.46
CA GLY A 54 -0.84 -12.98 -7.05
C GLY A 54 -0.58 -11.49 -6.82
N LEU A 55 -0.12 -11.17 -5.62
CA LEU A 55 0.23 -9.80 -5.24
C LEU A 55 1.74 -9.63 -5.11
N LEU A 56 2.22 -8.47 -5.55
CA LEU A 56 3.55 -7.99 -5.23
C LEU A 56 3.38 -6.84 -4.22
N VAL A 57 4.11 -6.92 -3.12
CA VAL A 57 4.04 -5.96 -2.03
C VAL A 57 5.45 -5.51 -1.68
N ILE A 58 5.70 -4.21 -1.72
CA ILE A 58 6.93 -3.60 -1.21
C ILE A 58 6.62 -3.07 0.18
N ARG A 59 7.31 -3.59 1.19
CA ARG A 59 7.07 -3.21 2.59
C ARG A 59 8.29 -3.44 3.50
N PRO A 60 8.37 -2.69 4.60
CA PRO A 60 7.64 -1.45 4.88
C PRO A 60 8.25 -0.25 4.12
N VAL A 61 7.43 0.74 3.77
CA VAL A 61 7.84 1.93 2.99
C VAL A 61 7.45 3.20 3.74
N CYS A 62 8.31 3.69 4.64
CA CYS A 62 8.03 4.85 5.49
C CYS A 62 9.28 5.75 5.63
N GLY A 63 9.10 7.01 6.04
CA GLY A 63 10.24 7.90 6.33
C GLY A 63 11.08 7.40 7.51
N LYS A 64 12.42 7.34 7.38
CA LYS A 64 13.32 6.83 8.45
C LYS A 64 13.33 7.67 9.72
N SER A 65 13.02 8.96 9.62
CA SER A 65 12.98 9.88 10.76
C SER A 65 11.65 9.88 11.49
N SER A 66 10.64 9.17 10.99
CA SER A 66 9.35 9.11 11.65
C SER A 66 9.39 8.11 12.81
N HIS A 67 8.67 8.42 13.88
CA HIS A 67 8.48 7.53 15.04
C HIS A 67 7.90 6.15 14.65
N TRP A 68 7.34 6.04 13.44
CA TRP A 68 6.76 4.82 12.86
C TRP A 68 7.81 3.77 12.47
N SER A 69 9.04 4.19 12.11
CA SER A 69 10.11 3.27 11.72
C SER A 69 10.51 2.31 12.85
N ASP A 70 10.51 2.78 14.10
CA ASP A 70 10.80 1.97 15.29
C ASP A 70 9.79 0.84 15.49
N TRP A 71 8.56 1.03 15.02
CA TRP A 71 7.49 0.06 15.22
C TRP A 71 7.66 -1.12 14.27
N HIS A 72 8.14 -0.91 13.03
CA HIS A 72 8.32 -2.01 12.07
C HIS A 72 9.29 -3.10 12.54
N HIS A 73 10.21 -2.79 13.47
CA HIS A 73 11.23 -3.71 14.01
C HIS A 73 12.10 -4.39 12.91
N THR A 74 12.08 -3.86 11.70
CA THR A 74 12.81 -4.34 10.52
C THR A 74 13.36 -3.15 9.75
N GLU A 75 14.28 -3.40 8.82
CA GLU A 75 14.71 -2.38 7.87
C GLU A 75 13.50 -1.84 7.09
N VAL A 76 13.47 -0.53 6.85
CA VAL A 76 12.41 0.17 6.13
C VAL A 76 12.96 0.79 4.85
N LEU A 77 12.16 0.77 3.79
CA LEU A 77 12.44 1.52 2.57
C LEU A 77 12.10 2.99 2.82
N ASP A 78 13.14 3.80 2.96
CA ASP A 78 13.00 5.23 3.21
C ASP A 78 12.43 5.94 1.97
N TRP A 79 11.39 6.75 2.16
CA TRP A 79 10.83 7.58 1.09
C TRP A 79 11.90 8.45 0.43
N ALA A 80 12.83 8.98 1.21
CA ALA A 80 13.92 9.84 0.72
C ALA A 80 14.91 9.09 -0.19
N GLY A 81 14.98 7.76 -0.08
CA GLY A 81 15.87 6.91 -0.87
C GLY A 81 15.29 6.46 -2.21
N LEU A 82 14.01 6.74 -2.49
CA LEU A 82 13.37 6.30 -3.72
C LEU A 82 13.87 7.12 -4.93
N PRO A 83 14.22 6.48 -6.05
CA PRO A 83 14.60 7.21 -7.25
C PRO A 83 13.42 8.03 -7.75
N CYS A 84 13.67 9.31 -8.06
CA CYS A 84 12.70 10.21 -8.64
C CYS A 84 13.21 10.66 -10.01
N GLU A 85 12.64 10.11 -11.08
CA GLU A 85 12.90 10.63 -12.43
C GLU A 85 11.97 11.82 -12.70
N SER A 86 12.54 12.89 -13.29
CA SER A 86 11.89 14.20 -13.42
C SER A 86 10.64 14.22 -14.32
N ALA A 87 10.36 13.15 -15.06
CA ALA A 87 9.24 13.08 -16.01
C ALA A 87 7.86 12.93 -15.34
N ALA A 88 7.80 12.69 -14.03
CA ALA A 88 6.56 12.42 -13.30
C ALA A 88 5.87 13.68 -12.71
N GLU A 89 6.40 14.88 -12.92
CA GLU A 89 5.80 16.10 -12.34
C GLU A 89 4.40 16.41 -12.90
N GLU A 90 4.11 16.00 -14.14
CA GLU A 90 2.82 16.25 -14.80
C GLU A 90 1.71 15.26 -14.38
N LEU A 91 2.03 14.23 -13.60
CA LEU A 91 1.08 13.15 -13.23
C LEU A 91 0.43 13.34 -11.86
N LEU A 92 0.88 14.30 -11.05
CA LEU A 92 0.43 14.45 -9.67
C LEU A 92 -0.65 15.51 -9.52
N ASP A 93 -1.68 15.14 -8.76
CA ASP A 93 -2.83 15.99 -8.54
C ASP A 93 -2.61 16.91 -7.31
N THR A 94 -2.81 18.21 -7.52
CA THR A 94 -2.77 19.21 -6.46
C THR A 94 -3.93 19.05 -5.47
N GLU A 95 -5.10 18.61 -5.91
CA GLU A 95 -6.25 18.34 -5.04
C GLU A 95 -5.95 17.18 -4.08
N VAL A 96 -5.31 16.11 -4.58
CA VAL A 96 -4.83 15.00 -3.72
C VAL A 96 -3.85 15.50 -2.66
N THR A 97 -2.95 16.43 -3.02
CA THR A 97 -2.01 17.03 -2.07
C THR A 97 -2.72 17.79 -0.97
N GLN A 98 -3.75 18.56 -1.34
CA GLN A 98 -4.58 19.30 -0.39
C GLN A 98 -5.34 18.33 0.53
N CYS A 99 -6.00 17.31 -0.02
CA CYS A 99 -6.73 16.32 0.77
C CYS A 99 -5.83 15.61 1.79
N LEU A 100 -4.62 15.20 1.40
CA LEU A 100 -3.66 14.59 2.33
C LEU A 100 -3.28 15.53 3.47
N SER A 101 -3.04 16.81 3.14
CA SER A 101 -2.63 17.82 4.13
C SER A 101 -3.74 18.20 5.10
N GLU A 102 -5.01 18.06 4.69
CA GLU A 102 -6.18 18.29 5.55
C GLU A 102 -6.51 17.06 6.42
N TYR A 103 -6.19 15.86 5.93
CA TYR A 103 -6.52 14.58 6.59
C TYR A 103 -5.43 14.07 7.53
N LEU A 104 -4.16 14.35 7.24
CA LEU A 104 -3.01 13.79 7.97
C LEU A 104 -2.21 14.88 8.68
N ASP A 105 -1.59 14.50 9.80
CA ASP A 105 -0.52 15.30 10.40
C ASP A 105 0.70 15.36 9.47
N GLU A 106 1.47 16.45 9.54
CA GLU A 106 2.62 16.74 8.65
C GLU A 106 3.64 15.58 8.58
N GLU A 107 3.87 14.89 9.70
CA GLU A 107 4.79 13.75 9.79
C GLU A 107 4.28 12.47 9.11
N SER A 108 2.98 12.39 8.84
CA SER A 108 2.31 11.23 8.23
C SER A 108 1.97 11.46 6.76
N VAL A 109 2.10 12.70 6.26
CA VAL A 109 1.87 13.01 4.84
C VAL A 109 2.96 12.35 3.99
N PRO A 110 2.60 11.51 3.01
CA PRO A 110 3.59 10.90 2.12
C PRO A 110 4.24 11.99 1.26
N PRO A 111 5.58 12.04 1.18
CA PRO A 111 6.27 13.10 0.48
C PRO A 111 6.06 12.99 -1.02
N LEU A 112 6.19 14.12 -1.71
CA LEU A 112 6.04 14.19 -3.17
C LEU A 112 6.95 13.18 -3.89
N GLN A 113 8.16 12.94 -3.36
CA GLN A 113 9.10 11.96 -3.91
C GLN A 113 8.54 10.54 -3.94
N LEU A 114 7.86 10.11 -2.87
CA LEU A 114 7.19 8.80 -2.82
C LEU A 114 6.11 8.74 -3.91
N ARG A 115 5.24 9.76 -3.95
CA ARG A 115 4.13 9.83 -4.90
C ARG A 115 4.63 9.75 -6.35
N ARG A 116 5.71 10.49 -6.67
CA ARG A 116 6.39 10.42 -7.99
C ARG A 116 6.91 9.02 -8.28
N ALA A 117 7.62 8.40 -7.35
CA ALA A 117 8.19 7.06 -7.55
C ALA A 117 7.09 6.01 -7.82
N VAL A 118 5.97 6.06 -7.09
CA VAL A 118 4.85 5.14 -7.30
C VAL A 118 4.12 5.43 -8.62
N ALA A 119 3.91 6.70 -8.97
CA ALA A 119 3.34 7.10 -10.27
C ALA A 119 4.22 6.63 -11.44
N THR A 120 5.54 6.81 -11.35
CA THR A 120 6.50 6.32 -12.36
C THR A 120 6.44 4.79 -12.49
N LEU A 121 6.37 4.07 -11.37
CA LEU A 121 6.24 2.62 -11.37
C LEU A 121 4.95 2.18 -12.06
N ALA A 122 3.81 2.81 -11.73
CA ALA A 122 2.52 2.51 -12.36
C ALA A 122 2.55 2.77 -13.87
N ALA A 123 3.08 3.93 -14.28
CA ALA A 123 3.19 4.29 -15.69
C ALA A 123 4.11 3.34 -16.47
N GLY A 124 5.27 3.00 -15.90
CA GLY A 124 6.23 2.08 -16.52
C GLY A 124 5.68 0.67 -16.68
N LEU A 125 4.91 0.19 -15.70
CA LEU A 125 4.28 -1.14 -15.75
C LEU A 125 2.94 -1.15 -16.49
N ARG A 126 2.39 0.02 -16.85
CA ARG A 126 1.07 0.18 -17.47
C ARG A 126 -0.03 -0.58 -16.72
N GLN A 127 0.04 -0.53 -15.39
CA GLN A 127 -0.97 -1.12 -14.52
C GLN A 127 -1.15 -0.27 -13.26
N PRO A 128 -2.31 -0.35 -12.60
CA PRO A 128 -2.50 0.33 -11.34
C PRO A 128 -1.51 -0.14 -10.27
N VAL A 129 -0.97 0.81 -9.53
CA VAL A 129 -0.18 0.60 -8.32
C VAL A 129 -0.77 1.51 -7.26
N PHE A 130 -0.87 1.07 -6.02
CA PHE A 130 -1.30 1.96 -4.95
C PHE A 130 -0.33 1.93 -3.76
N TYR A 131 -0.21 3.07 -3.11
CA TYR A 131 0.37 3.18 -1.79
C TYR A 131 -0.74 3.13 -0.75
N TYR A 132 -0.59 2.27 0.24
CA TYR A 132 -1.49 2.13 1.37
C TYR A 132 -0.80 2.62 2.63
N GLY A 133 -1.43 3.57 3.32
CA GLY A 133 -0.99 4.11 4.60
C GLY A 133 -2.08 3.92 5.65
N CYS A 134 -1.73 3.34 6.79
CA CYS A 134 -2.66 3.19 7.91
C CYS A 134 -1.92 3.22 9.25
N ALA A 135 -2.55 3.89 10.22
CA ALA A 135 -2.21 3.79 11.63
C ALA A 135 -3.48 3.60 12.47
N MET A 136 -3.42 2.65 13.39
CA MET A 136 -4.46 2.37 14.38
C MET A 136 -3.85 2.44 15.78
N TRP A 137 -4.52 3.13 16.69
CA TRP A 137 -4.14 3.23 18.09
C TRP A 137 -5.32 2.82 18.98
N GLY A 138 -5.07 2.02 20.01
CA GLY A 138 -6.16 1.55 20.89
C GLY A 138 -7.17 0.59 20.22
N GLY A 139 -7.15 0.42 18.90
CA GLY A 139 -8.19 -0.26 18.13
C GLY A 139 -9.04 0.69 17.29
N ASP A 140 -8.82 2.00 17.43
CA ASP A 140 -9.40 3.05 16.62
C ASP A 140 -8.46 3.37 15.45
N ILE A 141 -9.04 3.82 14.34
CA ILE A 141 -8.30 4.27 13.16
C ILE A 141 -7.89 5.72 13.41
N GLU A 142 -6.58 5.97 13.50
CA GLU A 142 -6.04 7.34 13.53
C GLU A 142 -6.09 7.91 12.11
N HIS A 143 -5.60 7.14 11.14
CA HIS A 143 -5.77 7.42 9.71
C HIS A 143 -5.69 6.13 8.89
N GLU A 144 -6.37 6.11 7.75
CA GLU A 144 -6.28 5.02 6.78
C GLU A 144 -6.60 5.57 5.39
N TYR A 145 -5.68 5.37 4.43
CA TYR A 145 -5.82 5.90 3.08
C TYR A 145 -5.13 5.02 2.03
N SER A 146 -5.61 5.15 0.80
CA SER A 146 -5.02 4.56 -0.40
C SER A 146 -4.78 5.66 -1.44
N LEU A 147 -3.54 5.80 -1.87
CA LEU A 147 -3.15 6.60 -3.03
C LEU A 147 -3.01 5.68 -4.23
N VAL A 148 -3.94 5.77 -5.17
CA VAL A 148 -3.99 4.92 -6.35
C VAL A 148 -3.43 5.65 -7.56
N TYR A 149 -2.47 5.02 -8.22
CA TYR A 149 -1.81 5.51 -9.42
C TYR A 149 -2.22 4.64 -10.59
N GLY A 150 -3.07 5.18 -11.46
CA GLY A 150 -3.47 4.57 -12.73
C GLY A 150 -3.15 5.52 -13.89
N PRO A 151 -4.10 5.75 -14.81
CA PRO A 151 -4.00 6.87 -15.76
C PRO A 151 -3.93 8.23 -15.06
N GLU A 152 -4.58 8.34 -13.90
CA GLU A 152 -4.61 9.52 -13.04
C GLU A 152 -4.28 9.11 -11.60
N GLU A 153 -3.78 10.06 -10.81
CA GLU A 153 -3.64 9.89 -9.36
C GLU A 153 -4.99 10.10 -8.69
N SER A 154 -5.31 9.27 -7.69
CA SER A 154 -6.52 9.44 -6.88
C SER A 154 -6.26 9.02 -5.44
N ILE A 155 -7.07 9.54 -4.53
CA ILE A 155 -7.02 9.22 -3.10
C ILE A 155 -8.34 8.70 -2.60
N VAL A 156 -8.27 7.69 -1.74
CA VAL A 156 -9.41 7.20 -0.97
C VAL A 156 -9.03 7.27 0.50
N LEU A 157 -9.86 7.96 1.28
CA LEU A 157 -9.70 8.14 2.72
C LEU A 157 -10.78 7.31 3.42
N THR A 158 -10.40 6.58 4.47
CA THR A 158 -11.40 5.95 5.33
C THR A 158 -12.05 7.02 6.19
N ASN A 159 -13.35 7.25 5.95
CA ASN A 159 -14.14 8.20 6.73
C ASN A 159 -14.58 7.55 8.04
N THR A 160 -14.01 7.99 9.16
CA THR A 160 -14.44 7.63 10.51
C THR A 160 -15.50 8.58 11.07
N ILE A 161 -15.91 9.61 10.31
CA ILE A 161 -16.86 10.64 10.79
C ILE A 161 -18.26 10.01 11.01
N PRO A 162 -18.75 9.91 12.26
CA PRO A 162 -19.95 9.13 12.61
C PRO A 162 -21.29 9.78 12.18
N HIS A 163 -21.27 10.82 11.35
CA HIS A 163 -22.45 11.61 10.98
C HIS A 163 -22.74 11.65 9.47
N ILE A 164 -21.97 10.92 8.66
CA ILE A 164 -22.20 10.83 7.21
C ILE A 164 -23.06 9.58 6.93
N VAL A 165 -24.15 9.78 6.17
CA VAL A 165 -25.20 8.77 5.86
C VAL A 165 -24.78 7.81 4.74
N GLU A 166 -23.60 8.02 4.16
CA GLU A 166 -23.03 7.15 3.14
C GLU A 166 -22.34 5.93 3.77
N PRO A 167 -22.34 4.75 3.11
CA PRO A 167 -21.60 3.62 3.62
C PRO A 167 -20.12 4.02 3.79
N PRO A 168 -19.47 3.64 4.89
CA PRO A 168 -18.08 3.99 5.13
C PRO A 168 -17.24 3.46 3.96
N VAL A 169 -16.49 4.37 3.35
CA VAL A 169 -15.51 4.03 2.32
C VAL A 169 -14.31 3.40 3.02
N ASP A 170 -13.93 2.20 2.59
CA ASP A 170 -12.80 1.44 3.13
C ASP A 170 -11.63 1.61 2.17
N ALA A 171 -10.62 2.38 2.59
CA ALA A 171 -9.51 2.75 1.73
C ALA A 171 -8.70 1.51 1.29
N LEU A 172 -8.53 0.51 2.16
CA LEU A 172 -7.85 -0.74 1.81
C LEU A 172 -8.58 -1.48 0.69
N ARG A 173 -9.90 -1.66 0.84
CA ARG A 173 -10.73 -2.33 -0.17
C ARG A 173 -10.75 -1.58 -1.49
N ALA A 174 -10.80 -0.25 -1.45
CA ALA A 174 -10.75 0.58 -2.65
C ALA A 174 -9.40 0.45 -3.38
N GLY A 175 -8.29 0.52 -2.64
CA GLY A 175 -6.94 0.32 -3.19
C GLY A 175 -6.77 -1.06 -3.82
N LEU A 176 -7.16 -2.12 -3.10
CA LEU A 176 -7.10 -3.50 -3.61
C LEU A 176 -8.01 -3.72 -4.81
N HIS A 177 -9.20 -3.11 -4.83
CA HIS A 177 -10.10 -3.19 -5.98
C HIS A 177 -9.46 -2.60 -7.24
N SER A 178 -8.69 -1.51 -7.12
CA SER A 178 -8.01 -0.88 -8.26
C SER A 178 -6.99 -1.81 -8.96
N ILE A 179 -6.42 -2.77 -8.25
CA ILE A 179 -5.51 -3.79 -8.80
C ILE A 179 -6.21 -5.12 -9.14
N GLY A 180 -7.54 -5.17 -9.00
CA GLY A 180 -8.39 -6.32 -9.32
C GLY A 180 -8.51 -7.35 -8.20
N LEU A 181 -8.31 -6.96 -6.93
CA LEU A 181 -8.61 -7.79 -5.78
C LEU A 181 -9.87 -7.31 -5.06
N GLU A 182 -10.90 -8.14 -5.05
CA GLU A 182 -12.11 -7.90 -4.25
C GLU A 182 -12.03 -8.60 -2.90
N LEU A 183 -12.21 -7.84 -1.83
CA LEU A 183 -12.36 -8.40 -0.49
C LEU A 183 -13.85 -8.45 -0.10
N PRO A 184 -14.31 -9.59 0.47
CA PRO A 184 -15.68 -9.73 0.96
C PRO A 184 -15.95 -8.87 2.21
N THR A 185 -14.90 -8.57 3.00
CA THR A 185 -14.94 -7.73 4.21
C THR A 185 -13.68 -6.87 4.26
N GLY A 186 -13.52 -5.99 5.25
CA GLY A 186 -12.24 -5.30 5.52
C GLY A 186 -11.11 -6.21 6.05
N TYR A 187 -11.26 -7.53 5.95
CA TYR A 187 -10.24 -8.47 6.38
C TYR A 187 -9.33 -8.78 5.20
N PHE A 188 -8.04 -8.50 5.36
CA PHE A 188 -7.02 -8.83 4.38
C PHE A 188 -5.96 -9.71 5.05
N ALA A 189 -5.82 -10.96 4.58
CA ALA A 189 -4.95 -11.95 5.21
C ALA A 189 -3.49 -11.47 5.42
N PRO A 190 -2.85 -10.77 4.45
CA PRO A 190 -1.50 -10.22 4.63
C PRO A 190 -1.35 -9.18 5.75
N HIS A 191 -2.46 -8.54 6.15
CA HIS A 191 -2.50 -7.54 7.23
C HIS A 191 -2.71 -8.16 8.62
N THR A 192 -2.78 -9.49 8.72
CA THR A 192 -2.77 -10.16 10.02
C THR A 192 -1.36 -10.28 10.59
N ARG A 193 -1.24 -10.14 11.92
CA ARG A 193 0.04 -10.26 12.64
C ARG A 193 0.76 -11.60 12.40
N SER A 194 0.00 -12.66 12.12
CA SER A 194 0.55 -14.01 11.90
C SER A 194 0.90 -14.30 10.44
N PHE A 195 0.75 -13.33 9.52
CA PHE A 195 1.04 -13.58 8.11
C PHE A 195 2.55 -13.80 7.90
N PRO A 196 2.98 -14.91 7.26
CA PRO A 196 4.38 -15.32 7.21
C PRO A 196 5.15 -14.63 6.09
N TRP A 197 5.28 -13.30 6.16
CA TRP A 197 5.90 -12.47 5.10
C TRP A 197 7.23 -13.01 4.57
N GLN A 198 8.12 -13.51 5.42
CA GLN A 198 9.42 -14.04 5.00
C GLN A 198 9.34 -15.23 4.04
N ALA A 199 8.27 -16.04 4.12
CA ALA A 199 8.04 -17.13 3.16
C ALA A 199 7.74 -16.63 1.75
N HIS A 200 7.34 -15.37 1.62
CA HIS A 200 6.95 -14.70 0.38
C HIS A 200 8.01 -13.73 -0.13
N LYS A 201 9.20 -13.66 0.47
CA LYS A 201 10.24 -12.73 0.01
C LYS A 201 10.55 -12.96 -1.47
N LEU A 202 10.54 -11.89 -2.27
CA LEU A 202 10.91 -11.97 -3.68
C LEU A 202 12.38 -12.40 -3.76
N ARG A 203 12.64 -13.59 -4.29
CA ARG A 203 14.00 -14.11 -4.46
C ARG A 203 14.59 -13.54 -5.75
N GLN A 204 15.80 -13.02 -5.65
CA GLN A 204 16.65 -12.67 -6.79
C GLN A 204 17.21 -13.94 -7.45
#